data_AF-A0A450T7M0-F1
#
_entry.id   AF-A0A450T7M0-F1
#
_cell.length_a   1.000
_cell.length_b   1.000
_cell.length_c   1.000
_cell.angle_alpha   90.00
_cell.angle_beta   90.00
_cell.angle_gamma   90.00
#
_symmetry.space_group_name_H-M   'P 1'
#
loop_
_entity.id
_entity.type
_entity.pdbx_description
1 polymer ?
#
loop_
_entity_poly.entity_id
_entity_poly.type
_entity_poly.pdbx_seq_one_letter_code
_entity_poly.pdbx_strand_id
1 'polypeptide(L)'
;MPRSPTRPTDILPIPFVPMLTISALLLPIAVVLQYSGPDIAWISQFFDPAHHAWPYKEHWFFKGVIHTGGKRLYWSAVVLALAAWIACYFRQGLRQYRKHFLYFLIAALAGPAIVLFAKDFTHIYTPWDLQLFGGAQPYIRLFDPVPDGAPVGHAFPAGHASLGYAFFSLYFVAAGIGLSTRLRWAGFLAGLGLGLAFGLGQQIRGAHFPSHDLFSLVICWVAAMAVSWWVYGSGSRGG
;
A
#
# COMPACT_ATOMS: atom_id res chain seq x y z
N MET A 1 -20.12 -36.39 15.75
CA MET A 1 -18.72 -36.36 16.22
C MET A 1 -18.29 -34.91 16.39
N PRO A 2 -17.76 -34.48 17.54
CA PRO A 2 -17.19 -33.15 17.67
C PRO A 2 -15.94 -33.06 16.80
N ARG A 3 -15.84 -32.04 15.94
CA ARG A 3 -14.60 -31.76 15.21
C ARG A 3 -13.51 -31.48 16.25
N SER A 4 -12.38 -32.17 16.15
CA SER A 4 -11.21 -31.89 16.96
C SER A 4 -10.81 -30.41 16.81
N PRO A 5 -10.27 -29.77 17.86
CA PRO A 5 -9.64 -28.47 17.69
C PRO A 5 -8.49 -28.65 16.69
N THR A 6 -8.54 -27.92 15.58
CA THR A 6 -7.42 -27.82 14.63
C THR A 6 -6.17 -27.50 15.42
N ARG A 7 -5.12 -28.34 15.30
CA ARG A 7 -3.88 -28.11 16.03
C ARG A 7 -3.30 -26.76 15.61
N PRO A 8 -2.57 -26.05 16.49
CA PRO A 8 -1.89 -24.79 16.16
C PRO A 8 -0.95 -24.90 14.95
N THR A 9 -0.57 -26.12 14.56
CA THR A 9 0.35 -26.46 13.47
C THR A 9 -0.30 -26.60 12.09
N ASP A 10 -1.63 -26.59 11.97
CA ASP A 10 -2.32 -26.76 10.67
C ASP A 10 -2.50 -25.43 9.89
N ILE A 11 -1.99 -24.33 10.44
CA ILE A 11 -1.75 -23.11 9.65
C ILE A 11 -0.50 -23.38 8.82
N LEU A 12 -0.68 -23.95 7.61
CA LEU A 12 0.36 -24.08 6.58
C LEU A 12 1.35 -22.91 6.70
N PRO A 13 2.66 -23.15 6.86
CA PRO A 13 3.61 -22.09 7.11
C PRO A 13 3.49 -21.11 5.95
N ILE A 14 3.03 -19.88 6.26
CA ILE A 14 2.98 -18.81 5.27
C ILE A 14 4.39 -18.76 4.65
N PRO A 15 4.55 -18.85 3.33
CA PRO A 15 5.86 -18.97 2.70
C PRO A 15 6.58 -17.61 2.70
N PHE A 16 7.01 -17.17 3.89
CA PHE A 16 7.64 -15.87 4.15
C PHE A 16 8.87 -15.64 3.26
N VAL A 17 9.72 -16.67 3.09
CA VAL A 17 10.95 -16.54 2.30
C VAL A 17 10.64 -16.26 0.82
N PRO A 18 9.84 -17.08 0.10
CA PRO A 18 9.42 -16.73 -1.26
C PRO A 18 8.76 -15.36 -1.39
N MET A 19 7.92 -14.97 -0.42
CA MET A 19 7.22 -13.67 -0.43
C MET A 19 8.20 -12.50 -0.27
N LEU A 20 9.21 -12.62 0.60
CA LEU A 20 10.30 -11.66 0.74
C LEU A 20 11.14 -11.58 -0.54
N THR A 21 11.48 -12.72 -1.14
CA THR A 21 12.27 -12.77 -2.38
C THR A 21 11.55 -12.03 -3.51
N ILE A 22 10.26 -12.29 -3.72
CA ILE A 22 9.46 -11.59 -4.74
C ILE A 22 9.45 -10.07 -4.46
N SER A 23 9.27 -9.68 -3.20
CA SER A 23 9.28 -8.27 -2.79
C SER A 23 10.61 -7.59 -3.09
N ALA A 24 11.73 -8.28 -2.80
CA ALA A 24 13.07 -7.79 -3.09
C ALA A 24 13.33 -7.66 -4.58
N LEU A 25 12.77 -8.54 -5.42
CA LEU A 25 12.90 -8.47 -6.88
C LEU A 25 12.09 -7.31 -7.51
N LEU A 26 11.00 -6.87 -6.86
CA LEU A 26 10.20 -5.74 -7.35
C LEU A 26 10.92 -4.38 -7.17
N LEU A 27 11.82 -4.25 -6.19
CA LEU A 27 12.52 -2.98 -5.93
C LEU A 27 13.49 -2.59 -7.08
N PRO A 28 14.36 -3.48 -7.59
CA PRO A 28 15.16 -3.20 -8.79
C PRO A 28 14.30 -2.85 -10.00
N ILE A 29 13.14 -3.51 -10.17
CA ILE A 29 12.21 -3.18 -11.26
C ILE A 29 11.71 -1.75 -11.11
N ALA A 30 11.30 -1.34 -9.90
CA ALA A 30 10.86 0.03 -9.63
C ALA A 30 11.96 1.07 -9.92
N VAL A 31 13.21 0.76 -9.56
CA VAL A 31 14.37 1.61 -9.90
C VAL A 31 14.57 1.68 -11.41
N VAL A 32 14.54 0.54 -12.11
CA VAL A 32 14.68 0.52 -13.58
C VAL A 32 13.60 1.37 -14.24
N LEU A 33 12.34 1.30 -13.80
CA LEU A 33 11.26 2.15 -14.34
C LEU A 33 11.57 3.65 -14.23
N GLN A 34 12.13 4.08 -13.09
CA GLN A 34 12.47 5.47 -12.83
C GLN A 34 13.65 5.98 -13.68
N TYR A 35 14.59 5.09 -14.02
CA TYR A 35 15.83 5.45 -14.72
C TYR A 35 15.83 5.15 -16.23
N SER A 36 14.93 4.30 -16.73
CA SER A 36 14.92 3.88 -18.15
C SER A 36 13.87 4.59 -19.01
N GLY A 37 13.00 5.42 -18.42
CA GLY A 37 11.98 6.19 -19.14
C GLY A 37 10.52 5.66 -19.15
N PRO A 38 10.18 4.38 -18.84
CA PRO A 38 8.80 3.91 -18.82
C PRO A 38 7.88 4.72 -17.91
N ASP A 39 8.37 5.20 -16.77
CA ASP A 39 7.62 6.06 -15.88
C ASP A 39 7.08 7.29 -16.62
N ILE A 40 7.97 8.02 -17.29
CA ILE A 40 7.65 9.22 -18.08
C ILE A 40 6.76 8.86 -19.28
N ALA A 41 7.10 7.81 -20.01
CA ALA A 41 6.38 7.38 -21.21
C ALA A 41 4.92 7.00 -20.92
N TRP A 42 4.67 6.40 -19.75
CA TRP A 42 3.33 6.05 -19.30
C TRP A 42 2.53 7.28 -18.88
N ILE A 43 3.08 8.12 -18.00
CA ILE A 43 2.29 9.25 -17.47
C ILE A 43 2.05 10.35 -18.52
N SER A 44 2.94 10.48 -19.53
CA SER A 44 2.80 11.47 -20.59
C SER A 44 1.56 11.24 -21.46
N GLN A 45 1.02 10.01 -21.47
CA GLN A 45 -0.24 9.70 -22.16
C GLN A 45 -1.45 10.46 -21.57
N PHE A 46 -1.34 10.96 -20.33
CA PHE A 46 -2.40 11.68 -19.64
C PHE A 46 -2.15 13.19 -19.52
N PHE A 47 -1.04 13.66 -20.11
CA PHE A 47 -0.66 15.07 -20.15
C PHE A 47 -1.05 15.69 -21.50
N ASP A 48 -1.55 16.92 -21.48
CA ASP A 48 -1.80 17.71 -22.69
C ASP A 48 -0.62 18.66 -22.94
N PRO A 49 0.26 18.37 -23.93
CA PRO A 49 1.42 19.20 -24.22
C PRO A 49 1.06 20.52 -24.90
N ALA A 50 -0.09 20.63 -25.56
CA ALA A 50 -0.48 21.88 -26.23
C ALA A 50 -0.89 22.96 -25.22
N HIS A 51 -1.52 22.55 -24.13
CA HIS A 51 -1.99 23.45 -23.07
C HIS A 51 -1.15 23.40 -21.79
N HIS A 52 -0.08 22.60 -21.78
CA HIS A 52 0.75 22.33 -20.60
C HIS A 52 -0.07 21.96 -19.36
N ALA A 53 -1.07 21.09 -19.54
CA ALA A 53 -2.09 20.82 -18.53
C ALA A 53 -2.28 19.32 -18.27
N TRP A 54 -2.85 19.02 -17.10
CA TRP A 54 -3.29 17.68 -16.70
C TRP A 54 -4.83 17.61 -16.74
N PRO A 55 -5.44 17.20 -17.86
CA PRO A 55 -6.90 17.29 -18.04
C PRO A 55 -7.70 16.57 -16.95
N TYR A 56 -7.12 15.49 -16.41
CA TYR A 56 -7.78 14.64 -15.42
C TYR A 56 -7.51 15.04 -13.96
N LYS A 57 -6.65 16.04 -13.70
CA LYS A 57 -6.24 16.43 -12.33
C LYS A 57 -7.43 16.73 -11.42
N GLU A 58 -8.41 17.46 -11.96
CA GLU A 58 -9.61 17.92 -11.27
C GLU A 58 -10.88 17.13 -11.67
N HIS A 59 -10.74 16.12 -12.52
CA HIS A 59 -11.87 15.33 -12.99
C HIS A 59 -12.58 14.60 -11.83
N TRP A 60 -13.91 14.70 -11.78
CA TRP A 60 -14.74 14.25 -10.65
C TRP A 60 -14.50 12.79 -10.26
N PHE A 61 -14.24 11.92 -11.23
CA PHE A 61 -14.01 10.51 -10.97
C PHE A 61 -12.66 10.30 -10.26
N PHE A 62 -11.56 10.83 -10.80
CA PHE A 62 -10.23 10.59 -10.23
C PHE A 62 -10.01 11.38 -8.93
N LYS A 63 -10.48 12.63 -8.85
CA LYS A 63 -10.38 13.45 -7.63
C LYS A 63 -11.46 13.10 -6.59
N GLY A 64 -12.71 12.95 -7.01
CA GLY A 64 -13.83 12.69 -6.11
C GLY A 64 -13.92 11.24 -5.69
N VAL A 65 -14.04 10.32 -6.64
CA VAL A 65 -14.24 8.89 -6.34
C VAL A 65 -12.93 8.22 -5.91
N ILE A 66 -11.90 8.26 -6.76
CA ILE A 66 -10.66 7.51 -6.49
C ILE A 66 -9.85 8.16 -5.37
N HIS A 67 -9.56 9.46 -5.45
CA HIS A 67 -8.76 10.14 -4.43
C HIS A 67 -9.54 10.35 -3.12
N THR A 68 -10.66 11.06 -3.16
CA THR A 68 -11.39 11.41 -1.93
C THR A 68 -12.16 10.21 -1.39
N GLY A 69 -12.89 9.48 -2.24
CA GLY A 69 -13.60 8.26 -1.86
C GLY A 69 -12.66 7.15 -1.40
N GLY A 70 -11.51 6.95 -2.06
CA GLY A 70 -10.51 5.98 -1.63
C GLY A 70 -9.97 6.24 -0.22
N LYS A 71 -9.67 7.52 0.11
CA LYS A 71 -9.28 7.91 1.49
C LYS A 71 -10.38 7.60 2.50
N ARG A 72 -11.64 7.90 2.16
CA ARG A 72 -12.79 7.61 3.03
C ARG A 72 -12.98 6.12 3.24
N LEU A 73 -12.84 5.31 2.19
CA LEU A 73 -12.92 3.84 2.28
C LEU A 73 -11.86 3.29 3.24
N TYR A 74 -10.61 3.70 3.07
CA TYR A 74 -9.51 3.29 3.95
C TYR A 74 -9.78 3.66 5.42
N TRP A 75 -10.07 4.93 5.71
CA TRP A 75 -10.30 5.35 7.09
C TRP A 75 -11.55 4.73 7.70
N SER A 76 -12.59 4.49 6.90
CA SER A 76 -13.78 3.77 7.36
C SER A 76 -13.43 2.33 7.76
N ALA A 77 -12.61 1.64 6.98
CA ALA A 77 -12.15 0.29 7.33
C ALA A 77 -11.33 0.27 8.63
N VAL A 78 -10.44 1.24 8.84
CA VAL A 78 -9.67 1.38 10.08
C VAL A 78 -10.59 1.64 11.28
N VAL A 79 -11.53 2.58 11.16
CA VAL A 79 -12.49 2.90 12.23
C VAL A 79 -13.39 1.70 12.56
N LEU A 80 -13.89 0.99 11.54
CA LEU A 80 -14.71 -0.21 11.72
C LEU A 80 -13.91 -1.33 12.39
N ALA A 81 -12.64 -1.53 12.02
CA ALA A 81 -11.78 -2.50 12.66
C ALA A 81 -11.48 -2.14 14.12
N LEU A 82 -11.32 -0.86 14.44
CA LEU A 82 -11.14 -0.37 15.82
C LEU A 82 -12.40 -0.60 16.65
N ALA A 83 -13.56 -0.25 16.11
CA ALA A 83 -14.84 -0.51 16.76
C ALA A 83 -15.06 -2.02 17.00
N ALA A 84 -14.73 -2.86 16.02
CA ALA A 84 -14.82 -4.32 16.16
C ALA A 84 -13.84 -4.86 17.21
N TRP A 85 -12.62 -4.35 17.25
CA TRP A 85 -11.62 -4.70 18.26
C TRP A 85 -12.09 -4.31 19.68
N ILE A 86 -12.66 -3.12 19.85
CA ILE A 86 -13.26 -2.67 21.13
C ILE A 86 -14.45 -3.57 21.49
N ALA A 87 -15.32 -3.89 20.53
CA ALA A 87 -16.48 -4.76 20.75
C ALA A 87 -16.10 -6.17 21.24
N CYS A 88 -14.90 -6.67 20.92
CA CYS A 88 -14.39 -7.95 21.45
C CYS A 88 -14.30 -7.99 22.98
N TYR A 89 -14.18 -6.84 23.66
CA TYR A 89 -14.14 -6.79 25.13
C TYR A 89 -15.54 -6.97 25.75
N PHE A 90 -16.58 -6.54 25.05
CA PHE A 90 -17.96 -6.53 25.52
C PHE A 90 -18.80 -7.71 25.01
N ARG A 91 -18.41 -8.34 23.89
CA ARG A 91 -19.16 -9.42 23.23
C ARG A 91 -18.37 -10.73 23.26
N GLN A 92 -18.85 -11.72 24.03
CA GLN A 92 -18.17 -13.01 24.19
C GLN A 92 -17.89 -13.72 22.85
N GLY A 93 -18.84 -13.72 21.91
CA GLY A 93 -18.69 -14.37 20.60
C GLY A 93 -17.59 -13.77 19.71
N LEU A 94 -17.18 -12.52 19.96
CA LEU A 94 -16.14 -11.83 19.20
C LEU A 94 -14.75 -11.98 19.80
N ARG A 95 -14.61 -12.48 21.03
CA ARG A 95 -13.32 -12.55 21.74
C ARG A 95 -12.24 -13.32 20.98
N GLN A 96 -12.63 -14.39 20.30
CA GLN A 96 -11.74 -15.20 19.47
C GLN A 96 -11.11 -14.39 18.32
N TYR A 97 -11.77 -13.33 17.85
CA TYR A 97 -11.31 -12.50 16.73
C TYR A 97 -10.46 -11.30 17.15
N ARG A 98 -10.31 -11.03 18.46
CA ARG A 98 -9.61 -9.85 18.98
C ARG A 98 -8.21 -9.68 18.40
N LYS A 99 -7.43 -10.77 18.36
CA LYS A 99 -6.06 -10.75 17.81
C LYS A 99 -6.03 -10.38 16.32
N HIS A 100 -7.05 -10.75 15.56
CA HIS A 100 -7.14 -10.53 14.13
C HIS A 100 -7.53 -9.09 13.79
N PHE A 101 -8.45 -8.49 14.55
CA PHE A 101 -8.73 -7.06 14.42
C PHE A 101 -7.53 -6.20 14.85
N LEU A 102 -6.83 -6.57 15.92
CA LEU A 102 -5.61 -5.88 16.33
C LEU A 102 -4.53 -5.97 15.26
N TYR A 103 -4.31 -7.16 14.71
CA TYR A 103 -3.39 -7.37 13.60
C TYR A 103 -3.76 -6.48 12.40
N PHE A 104 -5.02 -6.49 11.97
CA PHE A 104 -5.47 -5.67 10.85
C PHE A 104 -5.20 -4.18 11.08
N LEU A 105 -5.53 -3.66 12.27
CA LEU A 105 -5.29 -2.25 12.62
C LEU A 105 -3.82 -1.88 12.51
N ILE A 106 -2.93 -2.65 13.14
CA ILE A 106 -1.51 -2.35 13.16
C ILE A 106 -0.92 -2.49 11.74
N ALA A 107 -1.27 -3.56 11.02
CA ALA A 107 -0.76 -3.82 9.68
C ALA A 107 -1.27 -2.79 8.65
N ALA A 108 -2.56 -2.42 8.71
CA ALA A 108 -3.15 -1.44 7.80
C ALA A 108 -2.59 -0.02 8.02
N LEU A 109 -2.13 0.30 9.24
CA LEU A 109 -1.49 1.58 9.54
C LEU A 109 0.02 1.59 9.25
N ALA A 110 0.71 0.47 9.48
CA ALA A 110 2.18 0.40 9.40
C ALA A 110 2.72 0.79 8.02
N GLY A 111 2.20 0.20 6.94
CA GLY A 111 2.64 0.49 5.58
C GLY A 111 2.45 1.96 5.19
N PRO A 112 1.23 2.51 5.26
CA PRO A 112 0.97 3.93 5.02
C PRO A 112 1.78 4.88 5.91
N ALA A 113 2.03 4.54 7.18
CA ALA A 113 2.88 5.33 8.06
C ALA A 113 4.33 5.37 7.56
N ILE A 114 4.91 4.22 7.19
CA ILE A 114 6.26 4.17 6.60
C ILE A 114 6.33 5.01 5.32
N VAL A 115 5.33 4.89 4.44
CA VAL A 115 5.25 5.71 3.21
C VAL A 115 5.14 7.20 3.54
N LEU A 116 4.34 7.57 4.54
CA LEU A 116 4.19 8.96 4.98
C LEU A 116 5.53 9.52 5.45
N PHE A 117 6.24 8.82 6.34
CA PHE A 117 7.54 9.28 6.83
C PHE A 117 8.60 9.30 5.73
N ALA A 118 8.63 8.31 4.84
CA ALA A 118 9.61 8.25 3.76
C ALA A 118 9.52 9.45 2.80
N LYS A 119 8.32 10.03 2.62
CA LYS A 119 8.11 11.20 1.76
C LYS A 119 8.86 12.43 2.19
N ASP A 120 9.15 12.58 3.48
CA ASP A 120 9.80 13.78 4.01
C ASP A 120 11.31 13.82 3.71
N PHE A 121 11.86 12.76 3.10
CA PHE A 121 13.29 12.63 2.83
C PHE A 121 13.66 12.60 1.36
N THR A 122 12.71 12.43 0.43
CA THR A 122 13.06 12.00 -0.94
C THR A 122 13.24 13.14 -1.92
N HIS A 123 12.76 14.35 -1.62
CA HIS A 123 12.83 15.52 -2.51
C HIS A 123 12.29 15.25 -3.94
N ILE A 124 11.44 14.24 -4.09
CA ILE A 124 10.84 13.86 -5.37
C ILE A 124 9.46 14.52 -5.48
N TYR A 125 9.28 15.26 -6.57
CA TYR A 125 8.06 16.03 -6.84
C TYR A 125 7.03 15.24 -7.63
N THR A 126 5.78 15.72 -7.60
CA THR A 126 4.71 15.10 -8.37
C THR A 126 4.89 15.44 -9.85
N PRO A 127 4.50 14.56 -10.78
CA PRO A 127 4.60 14.86 -12.21
C PRO A 127 4.00 16.20 -12.63
N TRP A 128 2.85 16.60 -12.08
CA TRP A 128 2.23 17.87 -12.41
C TRP A 128 2.97 19.11 -11.90
N ASP A 129 3.94 18.94 -10.98
CA ASP A 129 4.78 20.03 -10.49
C ASP A 129 6.10 20.12 -11.27
N LEU A 130 6.42 19.13 -12.12
CA LEU A 130 7.69 19.06 -12.83
C LEU A 130 7.74 20.00 -14.04
N GLN A 131 8.90 20.63 -14.26
CA GLN A 131 9.19 21.44 -15.46
C GLN A 131 8.97 20.65 -16.77
N LEU A 132 9.24 19.34 -16.75
CA LEU A 132 8.97 18.45 -17.89
C LEU A 132 7.49 18.48 -18.35
N PHE A 133 6.56 18.78 -17.43
CA PHE A 133 5.13 18.82 -17.67
C PHE A 133 4.54 20.22 -17.41
N GLY A 134 5.35 21.28 -17.59
CA GLY A 134 4.89 22.67 -17.45
C GLY A 134 4.80 23.19 -16.01
N GLY A 135 5.31 22.45 -15.03
CA GLY A 135 5.44 22.88 -13.64
C GLY A 135 6.74 23.65 -13.36
N ALA A 136 7.05 23.85 -12.07
CA ALA A 136 8.18 24.67 -11.62
C ALA A 136 9.37 23.85 -11.07
N GLN A 137 9.14 22.61 -10.66
CA GLN A 137 10.11 21.78 -9.94
C GLN A 137 11.02 20.98 -10.89
N PRO A 138 12.30 20.76 -10.52
CA PRO A 138 13.20 19.93 -11.31
C PRO A 138 12.78 18.46 -11.27
N TYR A 139 13.15 17.70 -12.30
CA TYR A 139 13.00 16.25 -12.28
C TYR A 139 14.14 15.60 -11.51
N ILE A 140 13.84 15.12 -10.30
CA ILE A 140 14.77 14.43 -9.40
C ILE A 140 14.30 12.97 -9.24
N ARG A 141 15.20 12.01 -9.43
CA ARG A 141 14.97 10.57 -9.19
C ARG A 141 15.61 10.12 -7.87
N LEU A 142 15.37 8.88 -7.46
CA LEU A 142 15.69 8.37 -6.13
C LEU A 142 17.16 8.49 -5.71
N PHE A 143 18.09 8.38 -6.65
CA PHE A 143 19.54 8.47 -6.41
C PHE A 143 20.18 9.66 -7.11
N ASP A 144 19.38 10.58 -7.65
CA ASP A 144 19.91 11.82 -8.21
C ASP A 144 20.33 12.76 -7.07
N PRO A 145 21.37 13.59 -7.26
CA PRO A 145 21.70 14.63 -6.28
C PRO A 145 20.57 15.66 -6.17
N VAL A 146 20.29 16.10 -4.94
CA VAL A 146 19.30 17.14 -4.67
C VAL A 146 19.99 18.51 -4.77
N PRO A 147 19.49 19.45 -5.61
CA PRO A 147 20.05 20.79 -5.68
C PRO A 147 19.92 21.56 -4.36
N ASP A 148 20.89 22.41 -4.05
CA ASP A 148 20.85 23.25 -2.85
C ASP A 148 19.60 24.14 -2.82
N GLY A 149 18.92 24.15 -1.68
CA GLY A 149 17.70 24.93 -1.47
C GLY A 149 16.45 24.38 -2.17
N ALA A 150 16.52 23.21 -2.81
CA ALA A 150 15.34 22.56 -3.36
C ALA A 150 14.34 22.21 -2.24
N PRO A 151 13.04 22.56 -2.37
CA PRO A 151 12.05 22.23 -1.36
C PRO A 151 11.85 20.71 -1.22
N VAL A 152 11.34 20.26 -0.08
CA VAL A 152 10.99 18.85 0.08
C VAL A 152 9.82 18.48 -0.85
N GLY A 153 10.10 17.62 -1.82
CA GLY A 153 9.09 16.94 -2.63
C GLY A 153 8.50 15.72 -1.91
N HIS A 154 7.18 15.66 -1.79
CA HIS A 154 6.45 14.62 -1.04
C HIS A 154 5.74 13.58 -1.95
N ALA A 155 6.24 13.39 -3.18
CA ALA A 155 5.58 12.54 -4.16
C ALA A 155 6.04 11.07 -4.14
N PHE A 156 7.17 10.77 -3.52
CA PHE A 156 7.69 9.41 -3.45
C PHE A 156 7.91 8.98 -1.99
N PRO A 157 7.48 7.77 -1.58
CA PRO A 157 6.68 6.79 -2.33
C PRO A 157 5.20 7.24 -2.51
N ALA A 158 4.37 6.49 -3.23
CA ALA A 158 2.98 6.87 -3.51
C ALA A 158 2.02 6.71 -2.30
N GLY A 159 1.76 7.83 -1.62
CA GLY A 159 0.93 7.84 -0.41
C GLY A 159 -0.53 7.46 -0.59
N HIS A 160 -1.15 7.75 -1.74
CA HIS A 160 -2.56 7.35 -1.94
C HIS A 160 -2.70 5.88 -2.31
N ALA A 161 -1.77 5.35 -3.12
CA ALA A 161 -1.72 3.93 -3.47
C ALA A 161 -1.50 3.05 -2.23
N SER A 162 -0.64 3.49 -1.29
CA SER A 162 -0.36 2.77 -0.04
C SER A 162 -1.61 2.51 0.81
N LEU A 163 -2.62 3.39 0.77
CA LEU A 163 -3.91 3.18 1.45
C LEU A 163 -4.68 1.98 0.89
N GLY A 164 -4.56 1.72 -0.42
CA GLY A 164 -5.14 0.53 -1.05
C GLY A 164 -4.33 -0.72 -0.73
N TYR A 165 -3.00 -0.63 -0.84
CA TYR A 165 -2.10 -1.75 -0.51
C TYR A 165 -2.11 -2.13 0.98
N ALA A 166 -2.54 -1.24 1.89
CA ALA A 166 -2.75 -1.56 3.30
C ALA A 166 -3.69 -2.76 3.52
N PHE A 167 -4.59 -3.03 2.58
CA PHE A 167 -5.50 -4.17 2.61
C PHE A 167 -4.83 -5.52 2.28
N PHE A 168 -3.54 -5.54 1.94
CA PHE A 168 -2.76 -6.79 1.96
C PHE A 168 -2.82 -7.51 3.32
N SER A 169 -3.03 -6.77 4.40
CA SER A 169 -3.35 -7.31 5.72
C SER A 169 -4.51 -8.33 5.70
N LEU A 170 -5.48 -8.22 4.79
CA LEU A 170 -6.58 -9.18 4.68
C LEU A 170 -6.11 -10.60 4.34
N TYR A 171 -5.01 -10.76 3.59
CA TYR A 171 -4.41 -12.07 3.34
C TYR A 171 -4.06 -12.77 4.66
N PHE A 172 -3.41 -12.05 5.56
CA PHE A 172 -2.92 -12.56 6.84
C PHE A 172 -4.03 -12.68 7.88
N VAL A 173 -5.05 -11.81 7.84
CA VAL A 173 -6.29 -12.01 8.62
C VAL A 173 -6.95 -13.32 8.21
N ALA A 174 -7.17 -13.54 6.92
CA ALA A 174 -7.77 -14.76 6.39
C ALA A 174 -6.94 -16.00 6.75
N ALA A 175 -5.61 -15.91 6.69
CA ALA A 175 -4.72 -16.99 7.13
C ALA A 175 -4.84 -17.25 8.64
N GLY A 176 -4.81 -16.19 9.45
CA GLY A 176 -4.86 -16.27 10.91
C GLY A 176 -6.17 -16.83 11.46
N ILE A 177 -7.30 -16.57 10.80
CA ILE A 177 -8.61 -17.11 11.19
C ILE A 177 -8.88 -18.51 10.62
N GLY A 178 -7.96 -19.06 9.84
CA GLY A 178 -8.07 -20.41 9.27
C GLY A 178 -8.93 -20.51 8.01
N LEU A 179 -9.10 -19.43 7.23
CA LEU A 179 -9.80 -19.52 5.94
C LEU A 179 -8.99 -20.34 4.91
N SER A 180 -9.70 -20.83 3.90
CA SER A 180 -9.11 -21.57 2.77
C SER A 180 -8.08 -20.73 2.02
N THR A 181 -7.12 -21.40 1.39
CA THR A 181 -6.07 -20.76 0.56
C THR A 181 -6.66 -19.80 -0.48
N ARG A 182 -7.80 -20.15 -1.08
CA ARG A 182 -8.52 -19.28 -2.03
C ARG A 182 -8.94 -17.94 -1.40
N LEU A 183 -9.48 -17.97 -0.18
CA LEU A 183 -9.92 -16.75 0.50
C LEU A 183 -8.75 -15.90 1.01
N ARG A 184 -7.62 -16.53 1.36
CA ARG A 184 -6.38 -15.80 1.67
C ARG A 184 -5.93 -14.97 0.47
N TRP A 185 -5.81 -15.62 -0.70
CA TRP A 185 -5.44 -14.94 -1.93
C TRP A 185 -6.49 -13.93 -2.41
N ALA A 186 -7.79 -14.15 -2.15
CA ALA A 186 -8.79 -13.12 -2.39
C ALA A 186 -8.53 -11.84 -1.58
N GLY A 187 -8.08 -11.98 -0.32
CA GLY A 187 -7.64 -10.84 0.50
C GLY A 187 -6.42 -10.12 -0.08
N PHE A 188 -5.42 -10.86 -0.57
CA PHE A 188 -4.27 -10.29 -1.27
C PHE A 188 -4.69 -9.53 -2.53
N LEU A 189 -5.52 -10.14 -3.37
CA LEU A 189 -6.00 -9.55 -4.61
C LEU A 189 -6.88 -8.32 -4.36
N ALA A 190 -7.63 -8.28 -3.27
CA ALA A 190 -8.36 -7.08 -2.86
C ALA A 190 -7.41 -5.91 -2.56
N GLY A 191 -6.34 -6.15 -1.80
CA GLY A 191 -5.31 -5.13 -1.54
C GLY A 191 -4.57 -4.69 -2.80
N LEU A 192 -4.19 -5.65 -3.65
CA LEU A 192 -3.54 -5.37 -4.94
C LEU A 192 -4.45 -4.53 -5.84
N GLY A 193 -5.71 -4.94 -6.00
CA GLY A 193 -6.68 -4.26 -6.84
C GLY A 193 -7.00 -2.84 -6.35
N LEU A 194 -7.18 -2.65 -5.04
CA LEU A 194 -7.40 -1.32 -4.46
C LEU A 194 -6.18 -0.41 -4.65
N GLY A 195 -4.98 -0.91 -4.35
CA GLY A 195 -3.75 -0.12 -4.50
C GLY A 195 -3.48 0.25 -5.96
N LEU A 196 -3.69 -0.67 -6.91
CA LEU A 196 -3.59 -0.38 -8.34
C LEU A 196 -4.65 0.64 -8.79
N ALA A 197 -5.90 0.49 -8.37
CA ALA A 197 -6.96 1.45 -8.73
C ALA A 197 -6.66 2.85 -8.19
N PHE A 198 -6.21 2.94 -6.94
CA PHE A 198 -5.85 4.21 -6.30
C PHE A 198 -4.61 4.84 -6.94
N GLY A 199 -3.62 4.01 -7.23
CA GLY A 199 -2.39 4.37 -7.91
C GLY A 199 -2.62 4.89 -9.32
N LEU A 200 -3.26 4.09 -10.17
CA LEU A 200 -3.64 4.49 -11.54
C LEU A 200 -4.44 5.78 -11.56
N GLY A 201 -5.41 5.95 -10.64
CA GLY A 201 -6.15 7.20 -10.55
C GLY A 201 -5.28 8.41 -10.17
N GLN A 202 -4.21 8.23 -9.40
CA GLN A 202 -3.24 9.30 -9.16
C GLN A 202 -2.28 9.52 -10.33
N GLN A 203 -1.85 8.46 -11.02
CA GLN A 203 -1.00 8.55 -12.20
C GLN A 203 -1.70 9.31 -13.33
N ILE A 204 -2.97 8.98 -13.63
CA ILE A 204 -3.79 9.67 -14.63
C ILE A 204 -3.97 11.16 -14.30
N ARG A 205 -4.05 11.49 -13.01
CA ARG A 205 -4.13 12.89 -12.57
C ARG A 205 -2.80 13.64 -12.73
N GLY A 206 -1.67 12.94 -12.80
CA GLY A 206 -0.32 13.52 -12.78
C GLY A 206 0.31 13.63 -11.39
N ALA A 207 -0.14 12.84 -10.40
CA ALA A 207 0.33 12.96 -9.02
C ALA A 207 1.50 12.03 -8.67
N HIS A 208 1.62 10.88 -9.36
CA HIS A 208 2.63 9.86 -9.08
C HIS A 208 3.08 9.15 -10.36
N PHE A 209 4.30 8.61 -10.34
CA PHE A 209 4.81 7.69 -11.36
C PHE A 209 4.53 6.22 -10.99
N PRO A 210 4.47 5.30 -11.96
CA PRO A 210 4.36 3.85 -11.69
C PRO A 210 5.39 3.30 -10.70
N SER A 211 6.65 3.74 -10.76
CA SER A 211 7.67 3.33 -9.79
C SER A 211 7.31 3.71 -8.35
N HIS A 212 6.69 4.88 -8.14
CA HIS A 212 6.28 5.34 -6.79
C HIS A 212 5.28 4.37 -6.17
N ASP A 213 4.33 3.90 -6.98
CA ASP A 213 3.30 2.93 -6.57
C ASP A 213 3.92 1.57 -6.26
N LEU A 214 4.90 1.13 -7.05
CA LEU A 214 5.56 -0.16 -6.85
C LEU A 214 6.37 -0.19 -5.55
N PHE A 215 7.04 0.91 -5.20
CA PHE A 215 7.68 1.05 -3.89
C PHE A 215 6.66 0.99 -2.75
N SER A 216 5.53 1.70 -2.87
CA SER A 216 4.46 1.65 -1.86
C SER A 216 3.83 0.26 -1.73
N LEU A 217 3.68 -0.48 -2.84
CA LEU A 217 3.22 -1.87 -2.83
C LEU A 217 4.15 -2.73 -1.98
N VAL A 218 5.45 -2.68 -2.25
CA VAL A 218 6.45 -3.47 -1.51
C VAL A 218 6.46 -3.08 -0.03
N ILE A 219 6.47 -1.79 0.30
CA ILE A 219 6.45 -1.30 1.69
C ILE A 219 5.23 -1.84 2.43
N CYS A 220 4.03 -1.70 1.86
CA CYS A 220 2.79 -2.15 2.50
C CYS A 220 2.74 -3.68 2.67
N TRP A 221 3.19 -4.43 1.66
CA TRP A 221 3.24 -5.89 1.72
C TRP A 221 4.21 -6.39 2.80
N VAL A 222 5.43 -5.86 2.81
CA VAL A 222 6.46 -6.23 3.80
C VAL A 222 6.04 -5.81 5.21
N ALA A 223 5.43 -4.63 5.38
CA ALA A 223 4.90 -4.19 6.68
C ALA A 223 3.80 -5.14 7.19
N ALA A 224 2.82 -5.48 6.35
CA ALA A 224 1.75 -6.41 6.72
C ALA A 224 2.29 -7.79 7.12
N MET A 225 3.31 -8.26 6.41
CA MET A 225 4.00 -9.52 6.67
C MET A 225 4.80 -9.48 7.98
N ALA A 226 5.56 -8.41 8.22
CA ALA A 226 6.34 -8.23 9.45
C ALA A 226 5.43 -8.17 10.69
N VAL A 227 4.33 -7.42 10.62
CA VAL A 227 3.32 -7.38 11.68
C VAL A 227 2.68 -8.76 11.85
N SER A 228 2.48 -9.51 10.77
CA SER A 228 1.88 -10.86 10.84
C SER A 228 2.83 -11.82 11.55
N TRP A 229 4.13 -11.74 11.26
CA TRP A 229 5.14 -12.53 11.95
C TRP A 229 5.18 -12.20 13.45
N TRP A 230 5.09 -10.92 13.81
CA TRP A 230 5.04 -10.50 15.21
C TRP A 230 3.78 -10.99 15.94
N VAL A 231 2.58 -10.82 15.35
CA VAL A 231 1.31 -11.19 16.00
C VAL A 231 1.06 -12.70 16.02
N TYR A 232 1.35 -13.40 14.91
CA TYR A 232 1.00 -14.82 14.77
C TYR A 232 2.20 -15.77 14.94
N GLY A 233 3.43 -15.32 14.68
CA GLY A 233 4.63 -16.16 14.77
C GLY A 233 5.25 -16.26 16.17
N SER A 234 4.89 -15.36 17.09
CA SER A 234 5.35 -15.39 18.49
C SER A 234 4.71 -16.52 19.32
N GLY A 235 3.56 -17.06 18.90
CA GLY A 235 2.85 -18.12 19.62
C GLY A 235 3.38 -19.54 19.40
N SER A 236 4.28 -19.76 18.43
CA SER A 236 4.83 -21.09 18.11
C SER A 236 6.19 -21.37 18.75
N ARG A 237 6.76 -20.43 19.51
CA ARG A 237 8.09 -20.54 20.14
C ARG A 237 8.06 -20.90 21.63
N GLY A 238 6.90 -21.23 22.20
CA GLY A 238 6.72 -21.44 23.64
C GLY A 238 6.00 -22.74 24.02
N GLY A 239 6.21 -23.82 23.27
CA GLY A 239 5.67 -25.15 23.56
C GLY A 239 6.77 -26.20 23.60
#